data_AF-A0A5C6CZW1-F1
#
_entry.id   AF-A0A5C6CZW1-F1
#
_cell.length_a   1.000
_cell.length_b   1.000
_cell.length_c   1.000
_cell.angle_alpha   90.00
_cell.angle_beta   90.00
_cell.angle_gamma   90.00
#
_symmetry.space_group_name_H-M   'P 1'
#
loop_
_entity.id
_entity.type
_entity.pdbx_description
1 polymer ?
#
loop_
_entity_poly.entity_id
_entity_poly.type
_entity_poly.pdbx_seq_one_letter_code
_entity_poly.pdbx_strand_id
1 'polypeptide(L)'
;MKNHFLSICLAFLTAGLSATNAVGHGSPIHIDVEAGTLTTNGGLALASGFSTKAFDPSEDAGLDFPGLTVRTDLPGFDISGLTSGSTLQLEILGRHDLTDSNQRLRWLWYWDSTGHDVSEAENDPDFKFRRTDLLGSLTIDQFTQPAQSELTVSESITPDSHQHYLRYELDNSPAAAFGVYGVFARVLSPGFNASEPFLLAFAYGVGVEDYATGALAINRAAGPRGDYDIDGDVDGRDLLVWQRLFDSTTRTVADASLNGVVDAADLLIWQQQYGESLGDSILLATQHVPEPGAIFLAVLAMICLASQGRKRLAN
;
A
#
# COMPACT_ATOMS: atom_id res chain seq x y z
N MET A 1 -0.55 70.62 -10.70
CA MET A 1 0.21 69.92 -9.65
C MET A 1 -0.42 68.55 -9.41
N LYS A 2 0.43 67.51 -9.36
CA LYS A 2 0.19 66.08 -9.10
C LYS A 2 0.00 65.17 -10.34
N ASN A 3 1.13 64.57 -10.71
CA ASN A 3 1.38 63.42 -11.57
C ASN A 3 0.60 62.16 -11.15
N HIS A 4 0.32 61.21 -12.08
CA HIS A 4 1.12 59.99 -12.32
C HIS A 4 0.31 58.75 -12.81
N PHE A 5 0.92 58.03 -13.76
CA PHE A 5 0.86 56.59 -14.06
C PHE A 5 -0.47 55.92 -14.45
N LEU A 6 -0.57 55.57 -15.75
CA LEU A 6 -1.39 54.46 -16.23
C LEU A 6 -0.50 53.21 -16.26
N SER A 7 -0.60 52.37 -15.23
CA SER A 7 0.08 51.07 -15.18
C SER A 7 -0.65 50.04 -16.03
N ILE A 8 0.08 49.45 -16.98
CA ILE A 8 -0.30 48.25 -17.71
C ILE A 8 -0.12 47.07 -16.74
N CYS A 9 -1.22 46.49 -16.26
CA CYS A 9 -1.20 45.22 -15.52
C CYS A 9 -0.99 44.07 -16.51
N LEU A 10 0.25 43.60 -16.62
CA LEU A 10 0.59 42.33 -17.23
C LEU A 10 0.32 41.22 -16.19
N ALA A 11 -0.80 40.51 -16.33
CA ALA A 11 -1.06 39.33 -15.51
C ALA A 11 -0.20 38.17 -16.04
N PHE A 12 0.83 37.80 -15.28
CA PHE A 12 1.55 36.55 -15.48
C PHE A 12 0.63 35.40 -15.05
N LEU A 13 0.10 34.67 -16.03
CA LEU A 13 -0.53 33.37 -15.79
C LEU A 13 0.60 32.32 -15.72
N THR A 14 1.10 32.03 -14.53
CA THR A 14 1.93 30.84 -14.30
C THR A 14 1.03 29.62 -14.40
N ALA A 15 1.01 28.98 -15.57
CA ALA A 15 0.47 27.63 -15.70
C ALA A 15 1.43 26.69 -14.97
N GLY A 16 1.11 26.34 -13.73
CA GLY A 16 1.69 25.16 -13.10
C GLY A 16 1.22 23.94 -13.90
N LEU A 17 2.16 23.20 -14.48
CA LEU A 17 1.87 21.84 -14.93
C LEU A 17 1.60 21.00 -13.68
N SER A 18 0.34 20.95 -13.26
CA SER A 18 -0.16 19.79 -12.55
C SER A 18 -0.29 18.70 -13.62
N ALA A 19 0.52 17.64 -13.51
CA ALA A 19 0.29 16.43 -14.28
C ALA A 19 -1.15 15.99 -13.99
N THR A 20 -2.02 16.13 -14.99
CA THR A 20 -3.38 15.59 -14.91
C THR A 20 -3.23 14.07 -14.95
N ASN A 21 -3.49 13.40 -13.83
CA ASN A 21 -3.63 11.96 -13.78
C ASN A 21 -4.56 11.52 -14.92
N ALA A 22 -4.06 10.64 -15.78
CA ALA A 22 -4.88 10.05 -16.82
C ALA A 22 -5.99 9.24 -16.13
N VAL A 23 -7.23 9.67 -16.32
CA VAL A 23 -8.42 8.97 -15.80
C VAL A 23 -8.43 7.57 -16.44
N GLY A 24 -8.05 6.54 -15.66
CA GLY A 24 -8.05 5.14 -16.07
C GLY A 24 -6.74 4.35 -15.95
N HIS A 25 -5.65 4.94 -15.44
CA HIS A 25 -4.42 4.20 -15.13
C HIS A 25 -4.14 4.28 -13.63
N GLY A 26 -4.16 3.15 -12.91
CA GLY A 26 -3.91 3.11 -11.47
C GLY A 26 -2.57 3.76 -11.07
N SER A 27 -2.48 4.27 -9.85
CA SER A 27 -1.29 4.97 -9.35
C SER A 27 -0.04 4.06 -9.39
N PRO A 28 1.02 4.42 -10.14
CA PRO A 28 2.22 3.59 -10.23
C PRO A 28 2.99 3.53 -8.91
N ILE A 29 3.78 2.46 -8.77
CA ILE A 29 4.84 2.40 -7.76
C ILE A 29 6.01 3.21 -8.29
N HIS A 30 6.31 4.32 -7.64
CA HIS A 30 7.49 5.12 -7.96
C HIS A 30 8.71 4.50 -7.29
N ILE A 31 9.70 4.11 -8.07
CA ILE A 31 10.98 3.58 -7.59
C ILE A 31 12.07 4.60 -7.87
N ASP A 32 12.88 4.91 -6.85
CA ASP A 32 14.06 5.76 -6.97
C ASP A 32 15.25 5.16 -6.20
N VAL A 33 16.40 5.83 -6.23
CA VAL A 33 17.60 5.47 -5.48
C VAL A 33 18.04 6.65 -4.62
N GLU A 34 18.02 6.47 -3.30
CA GLU A 34 18.52 7.43 -2.33
C GLU A 34 19.71 6.86 -1.56
N ALA A 35 20.86 7.51 -1.67
CA ALA A 35 22.10 7.11 -0.98
C ALA A 35 22.48 5.62 -1.15
N GLY A 36 22.21 5.06 -2.34
CA GLY A 36 22.48 3.64 -2.65
C GLY A 36 21.40 2.65 -2.21
N THR A 37 20.25 3.15 -1.72
CA THR A 37 19.10 2.34 -1.28
C THR A 37 17.93 2.59 -2.21
N LEU A 38 17.23 1.53 -2.61
CA LEU A 38 16.00 1.65 -3.38
C LEU A 38 14.90 2.27 -2.51
N THR A 39 14.13 3.21 -3.04
CA THR A 39 12.98 3.78 -2.33
C THR A 39 11.71 3.53 -3.13
N THR A 40 10.59 3.38 -2.42
CA THR A 40 9.26 3.27 -3.03
C THR A 40 8.38 4.42 -2.56
N ASN A 41 7.68 5.05 -3.49
CA ASN A 41 6.84 6.21 -3.26
C ASN A 41 5.50 6.08 -4.00
N GLY A 42 4.51 6.88 -3.59
CA GLY A 42 3.11 6.73 -3.98
C GLY A 42 2.33 5.85 -3.01
N GLY A 43 1.14 5.43 -3.43
CA GLY A 43 0.27 4.53 -2.68
C GLY A 43 -0.44 5.16 -1.46
N LEU A 44 -1.21 4.33 -0.78
CA LEU A 44 -1.87 4.61 0.49
C LEU A 44 -0.82 4.61 1.62
N ALA A 45 -0.74 5.71 2.37
CA ALA A 45 0.08 5.77 3.57
C ALA A 45 -0.56 4.98 4.73
N LEU A 46 0.24 4.16 5.40
CA LEU A 46 -0.18 3.34 6.53
C LEU A 46 0.55 3.80 7.80
N ALA A 47 -0.21 4.08 8.86
CA ALA A 47 0.32 4.67 10.09
C ALA A 47 1.01 3.67 11.02
N SER A 48 0.67 2.38 10.92
CA SER A 48 1.15 1.33 11.82
C SER A 48 1.08 -0.03 11.14
N GLY A 49 1.96 -0.95 11.53
CA GLY A 49 2.04 -2.30 11.00
C GLY A 49 3.39 -2.57 10.32
N PHE A 50 3.43 -3.54 9.42
CA PHE A 50 4.69 -4.01 8.84
C PHE A 50 5.30 -3.05 7.81
N SER A 51 4.46 -2.42 7.00
CA SER A 51 4.86 -1.40 6.03
C SER A 51 4.25 -0.04 6.33
N THR A 52 4.86 1.01 5.80
CA THR A 52 4.32 2.39 5.85
C THR A 52 3.48 2.74 4.63
N LYS A 53 3.40 1.83 3.65
CA LYS A 53 2.72 2.04 2.38
C LYS A 53 1.99 0.77 1.92
N ALA A 54 0.81 0.97 1.35
CA ALA A 54 0.13 0.02 0.49
C ALA A 54 -0.03 0.59 -0.91
N PHE A 55 0.08 -0.25 -1.92
CA PHE A 55 -0.19 0.11 -3.31
C PHE A 55 -1.43 -0.64 -3.77
N ASP A 56 -2.31 0.11 -4.44
CA ASP A 56 -3.49 -0.42 -5.08
C ASP A 56 -3.24 -0.49 -6.58
N PRO A 57 -3.41 -1.65 -7.22
CA PRO A 57 -3.62 -1.71 -8.66
C PRO A 57 -4.80 -0.86 -9.15
N SER A 58 -5.79 -0.63 -8.29
CA SER A 58 -7.18 -0.46 -8.69
C SER A 58 -7.84 0.82 -8.18
N GLU A 59 -7.34 2.00 -8.58
CA GLU A 59 -8.11 3.23 -8.30
C GLU A 59 -9.52 3.24 -8.95
N ASP A 60 -9.80 2.38 -9.94
CA ASP A 60 -11.14 2.15 -10.52
C ASP A 60 -11.35 0.76 -11.17
N ALA A 61 -10.41 -0.19 -11.04
CA ALA A 61 -10.45 -1.47 -11.74
C ALA A 61 -9.96 -2.58 -10.81
N GLY A 62 -10.87 -3.13 -10.00
CA GLY A 62 -10.56 -4.32 -9.21
C GLY A 62 -10.01 -5.45 -10.08
N LEU A 63 -9.73 -6.60 -9.49
CA LEU A 63 -9.64 -7.83 -10.27
C LEU A 63 -11.04 -8.08 -10.88
N ASP A 64 -11.33 -7.45 -12.03
CA ASP A 64 -12.70 -7.19 -12.49
C ASP A 64 -12.98 -7.89 -13.82
N PHE A 65 -12.91 -9.23 -13.79
CA PHE A 65 -13.48 -10.11 -14.83
C PHE A 65 -13.82 -11.47 -14.22
N PRO A 66 -15.10 -11.78 -13.91
CA PRO A 66 -15.49 -13.10 -13.47
C PRO A 66 -15.21 -14.15 -14.57
N GLY A 67 -14.35 -15.12 -14.25
CA GLY A 67 -13.88 -16.20 -15.13
C GLY A 67 -13.19 -17.29 -14.32
N LEU A 68 -12.48 -18.22 -14.98
CA LEU A 68 -11.70 -19.26 -14.28
C LEU A 68 -10.49 -18.67 -13.52
N THR A 69 -9.94 -17.55 -14.01
CA THR A 69 -8.82 -16.84 -13.39
C THR A 69 -8.99 -15.35 -13.65
N VAL A 70 -8.86 -14.53 -12.60
CA VAL A 70 -9.00 -13.07 -12.67
C VAL A 70 -7.62 -12.43 -12.76
N ARG A 71 -7.45 -11.33 -13.52
CA ARG A 71 -6.12 -10.77 -13.81
C ARG A 71 -6.09 -9.24 -13.91
N THR A 72 -4.97 -8.62 -13.54
CA THR A 72 -4.68 -7.18 -13.75
C THR A 72 -3.19 -6.97 -14.04
N ASP A 73 -2.83 -5.90 -14.75
CA ASP A 73 -1.44 -5.49 -15.01
C ASP A 73 -1.02 -4.28 -14.14
N LEU A 74 -1.85 -3.91 -13.16
CA LEU A 74 -1.65 -2.76 -12.28
C LEU A 74 -1.17 -3.20 -10.88
N PRO A 75 -0.46 -2.33 -10.13
CA PRO A 75 0.02 -1.02 -10.53
C PRO A 75 1.17 -1.12 -11.55
N GLY A 76 1.37 -0.06 -12.33
CA GLY A 76 2.59 0.09 -13.13
C GLY A 76 3.79 0.50 -12.29
N PHE A 77 4.95 0.59 -12.91
CA PHE A 77 6.20 1.05 -12.31
C PHE A 77 6.69 2.32 -13.00
N ASP A 78 7.01 3.32 -12.19
CA ASP A 78 7.70 4.53 -12.62
C ASP A 78 9.09 4.50 -11.99
N ILE A 79 10.12 4.19 -12.79
CA ILE A 79 11.46 3.97 -12.27
C ILE A 79 12.36 5.14 -12.62
N SER A 80 12.95 5.73 -11.60
CA SER A 80 13.96 6.79 -11.65
C SER A 80 15.19 6.38 -10.83
N GLY A 81 16.29 7.12 -10.95
CA GLY A 81 17.53 6.90 -10.18
C GLY A 81 18.37 5.66 -10.58
N LEU A 82 17.75 4.62 -11.10
CA LEU A 82 18.44 3.46 -11.67
C LEU A 82 18.93 3.72 -13.10
N THR A 83 20.05 3.12 -13.45
CA THR A 83 20.60 3.22 -14.81
C THR A 83 19.83 2.34 -15.80
N SER A 84 19.73 2.78 -17.06
CA SER A 84 19.18 1.95 -18.13
C SER A 84 19.95 0.63 -18.22
N GLY A 85 19.22 -0.49 -18.32
CA GLY A 85 19.82 -1.82 -18.31
C GLY A 85 19.98 -2.45 -16.93
N SER A 86 19.65 -1.73 -15.84
CA SER A 86 19.56 -2.36 -14.52
C SER A 86 18.47 -3.43 -14.47
N THR A 87 18.70 -4.46 -13.66
CA THR A 87 17.69 -5.48 -13.35
C THR A 87 16.84 -5.01 -12.17
N LEU A 88 15.54 -5.21 -12.24
CA LEU A 88 14.61 -5.01 -11.14
C LEU A 88 14.00 -6.34 -10.73
N GLN A 89 13.96 -6.60 -9.43
CA GLN A 89 13.39 -7.78 -8.82
C GLN A 89 12.37 -7.38 -7.74
N LEU A 90 11.39 -8.25 -7.51
CA LEU A 90 10.42 -8.15 -6.44
C LEU A 90 10.61 -9.35 -5.52
N GLU A 91 10.85 -9.11 -4.25
CA GLU A 91 10.90 -10.16 -3.23
C GLU A 91 9.61 -10.13 -2.44
N ILE A 92 8.94 -11.28 -2.36
CA ILE A 92 7.75 -11.50 -1.55
C ILE A 92 8.16 -11.89 -0.12
N LEU A 93 7.50 -11.30 0.86
CA LEU A 93 7.87 -11.40 2.26
C LEU A 93 6.76 -12.11 3.06
N GLY A 94 7.11 -13.22 3.69
CA GLY A 94 6.24 -13.89 4.67
C GLY A 94 6.29 -13.18 6.02
N ARG A 95 5.15 -13.08 6.71
CA ARG A 95 5.05 -12.45 8.04
C ARG A 95 4.19 -13.24 9.01
N HIS A 96 4.56 -13.21 10.28
CA HIS A 96 3.77 -13.84 11.34
C HIS A 96 2.43 -13.11 11.47
N ASP A 97 1.34 -13.88 11.52
CA ASP A 97 -0.01 -13.35 11.67
C ASP A 97 -0.37 -13.18 13.15
N LEU A 98 -0.39 -11.93 13.62
CA LEU A 98 -0.76 -11.58 15.00
C LEU A 98 -2.22 -11.90 15.34
N THR A 99 -3.08 -12.07 14.32
CA THR A 99 -4.49 -12.44 14.52
C THR A 99 -4.67 -13.95 14.64
N ASP A 100 -3.66 -14.74 14.23
CA ASP A 100 -3.63 -16.18 14.41
C ASP A 100 -3.04 -16.53 15.79
N SER A 101 -3.79 -17.28 16.59
CA SER A 101 -3.33 -17.82 17.88
C SER A 101 -2.04 -18.66 17.79
N ASN A 102 -1.74 -19.24 16.63
CA ASN A 102 -0.50 -19.99 16.39
C ASN A 102 0.60 -19.13 15.75
N GLN A 103 0.31 -17.86 15.47
CA GLN A 103 1.21 -16.91 14.81
C GLN A 103 1.87 -17.53 13.57
N ARG A 104 1.09 -18.20 12.72
CA ARG A 104 1.63 -18.85 11.51
C ARG A 104 2.26 -17.81 10.60
N LEU A 105 3.31 -18.21 9.88
CA LEU A 105 3.87 -17.40 8.80
C LEU A 105 2.88 -17.38 7.63
N ARG A 106 2.48 -16.19 7.20
CA ARG A 106 1.52 -15.95 6.14
C ARG A 106 2.15 -15.17 4.99
N TRP A 107 1.89 -15.60 3.76
CA TRP A 107 2.47 -15.08 2.52
C TRP A 107 1.41 -14.41 1.64
N LEU A 108 0.25 -15.03 1.49
CA LEU A 108 -0.95 -14.39 0.97
C LEU A 108 -1.90 -14.02 2.13
N TRP A 109 -2.22 -12.74 2.21
CA TRP A 109 -3.12 -12.18 3.20
C TRP A 109 -4.51 -12.05 2.60
N TYR A 110 -5.52 -12.17 3.45
CA TYR A 110 -6.91 -11.99 3.06
C TYR A 110 -7.66 -11.26 4.17
N TRP A 111 -8.39 -10.23 3.79
CA TRP A 111 -9.34 -9.55 4.61
C TRP A 111 -10.75 -9.84 4.10
N ASP A 112 -11.58 -10.39 4.98
CA ASP A 112 -12.97 -10.71 4.67
C ASP A 112 -13.83 -9.45 4.71
N SER A 113 -14.47 -9.17 3.57
CA SER A 113 -15.38 -8.03 3.45
C SER A 113 -16.68 -8.19 4.25
N THR A 114 -17.06 -9.42 4.61
CA THR A 114 -18.27 -9.67 5.39
C THR A 114 -18.00 -9.57 6.89
N GLY A 115 -16.93 -10.23 7.37
CA GLY A 115 -16.49 -10.19 8.76
C GLY A 115 -15.77 -8.90 9.17
N HIS A 116 -15.24 -8.16 8.18
CA HIS A 116 -14.36 -7.01 8.36
C HIS A 116 -13.07 -7.31 9.14
N ASP A 117 -12.57 -8.54 9.03
CA ASP A 117 -11.38 -9.03 9.72
C ASP A 117 -10.40 -9.74 8.77
N VAL A 118 -9.13 -9.77 9.19
CA VAL A 118 -8.13 -10.60 8.51
C VAL A 118 -8.42 -12.05 8.87
N SER A 119 -8.54 -12.90 7.86
CA SER A 119 -8.95 -14.28 8.03
C SER A 119 -8.25 -15.20 7.03
N GLU A 120 -8.49 -16.50 7.14
CA GLU A 120 -8.06 -17.47 6.14
C GLU A 120 -9.04 -17.43 4.96
N ALA A 121 -8.54 -17.12 3.77
CA ALA A 121 -9.34 -17.17 2.55
C ALA A 121 -9.81 -18.60 2.30
N GLU A 122 -11.11 -18.76 2.03
CA GLU A 122 -11.70 -20.04 1.72
C GLU A 122 -11.01 -20.67 0.49
N ASN A 123 -10.73 -21.97 0.57
CA ASN A 123 -10.11 -22.78 -0.48
C ASN A 123 -8.66 -22.46 -0.85
N ASP A 124 -8.00 -21.55 -0.13
CA ASP A 124 -6.59 -21.17 -0.34
C ASP A 124 -6.25 -20.86 -1.82
N PRO A 125 -6.78 -19.76 -2.37
CA PRO A 125 -6.65 -19.49 -3.79
C PRO A 125 -5.20 -19.18 -4.18
N ASP A 126 -4.74 -19.78 -5.28
CA ASP A 126 -3.44 -19.45 -5.87
C ASP A 126 -3.41 -17.97 -6.30
N PHE A 127 -2.50 -17.18 -5.72
CA PHE A 127 -2.18 -15.84 -6.21
C PHE A 127 -0.89 -15.89 -7.04
N LYS A 128 -0.90 -15.35 -8.26
CA LYS A 128 0.21 -15.47 -9.21
C LYS A 128 0.69 -14.12 -9.71
N PHE A 129 1.99 -13.89 -9.57
CA PHE A 129 2.71 -12.87 -10.32
C PHE A 129 3.23 -13.50 -11.61
N ARG A 130 3.02 -12.87 -12.76
CA ARG A 130 3.64 -13.25 -14.03
C ARG A 130 4.29 -12.04 -14.67
N ARG A 131 5.48 -12.21 -15.25
CA ARG A 131 6.05 -11.19 -16.13
C ARG A 131 5.18 -11.04 -17.38
N THR A 132 5.01 -9.82 -17.85
CA THR A 132 4.20 -9.54 -19.06
C THR A 132 4.84 -10.08 -20.34
N ASP A 133 6.15 -10.31 -20.35
CA ASP A 133 6.88 -11.01 -21.42
C ASP A 133 6.78 -12.55 -21.36
N LEU A 134 6.07 -13.09 -20.35
CA LEU A 134 5.83 -14.51 -20.10
C LEU A 134 7.08 -15.35 -19.79
N LEU A 135 8.21 -14.72 -19.44
CA LEU A 135 9.47 -15.42 -19.15
C LEU A 135 9.65 -15.79 -17.67
N GLY A 136 8.68 -15.50 -16.82
CA GLY A 136 8.75 -15.84 -15.39
C GLY A 136 7.43 -15.66 -14.66
N SER A 137 7.23 -16.46 -13.61
CA SER A 137 6.08 -16.36 -12.72
C SER A 137 6.40 -16.86 -11.32
N LEU A 138 5.63 -16.38 -10.35
CA LEU A 138 5.67 -16.77 -8.95
C LEU A 138 4.25 -17.00 -8.45
N THR A 139 3.96 -18.18 -7.91
CA THR A 139 2.71 -18.52 -7.23
C THR A 139 2.90 -18.41 -5.72
N ILE A 140 1.93 -17.80 -5.04
CA ILE A 140 1.89 -17.62 -3.60
C ILE A 140 0.61 -18.25 -3.06
N ASP A 141 0.77 -19.04 -2.00
CA ASP A 141 -0.31 -19.62 -1.18
C ASP A 141 -0.38 -18.88 0.16
N GLN A 142 -1.42 -19.08 0.98
CA GLN A 142 -1.54 -18.34 2.24
C GLN A 142 -0.47 -18.68 3.26
N PHE A 143 -0.17 -19.96 3.49
CA PHE A 143 0.71 -20.39 4.59
C PHE A 143 1.91 -21.21 4.17
N THR A 144 2.03 -21.52 2.87
CA THR A 144 3.15 -22.29 2.34
C THR A 144 4.25 -21.34 1.90
N GLN A 145 5.46 -21.53 2.43
CA GLN A 145 6.63 -20.81 1.93
C GLN A 145 6.86 -21.15 0.45
N PRO A 146 6.93 -20.15 -0.44
CA PRO A 146 7.18 -20.41 -1.85
C PRO A 146 8.60 -20.93 -2.05
N ALA A 147 8.79 -21.78 -3.06
CA ALA A 147 10.11 -22.34 -3.39
C ALA A 147 11.15 -21.25 -3.76
N GLN A 148 10.68 -20.11 -4.25
CA GLN A 148 11.44 -18.88 -4.45
C GLN A 148 10.55 -17.71 -4.01
N SER A 149 11.09 -16.77 -3.23
CA SER A 149 10.38 -15.53 -2.86
C SER A 149 10.67 -14.39 -3.84
N GLU A 150 11.74 -14.49 -4.64
CA GLU A 150 12.16 -13.46 -5.58
C GLU A 150 11.65 -13.74 -6.99
N LEU A 151 11.16 -12.68 -7.65
CA LEU A 151 10.81 -12.66 -9.06
C LEU A 151 11.55 -11.53 -9.76
N THR A 152 12.31 -11.84 -10.81
CA THR A 152 12.82 -10.81 -11.72
C THR A 152 11.65 -10.15 -12.43
N VAL A 153 11.42 -8.87 -12.12
CA VAL A 153 10.37 -8.04 -12.72
C VAL A 153 10.79 -7.61 -14.13
N SER A 154 12.04 -7.18 -14.26
CA SER A 154 12.65 -6.82 -15.54
C SER A 154 14.14 -7.09 -15.51
N GLU A 155 14.67 -7.74 -16.55
CA GLU A 155 16.11 -7.95 -16.72
C GLU A 155 16.84 -6.66 -17.11
N SER A 156 16.12 -5.75 -17.77
CA SER A 156 16.64 -4.48 -18.26
C SER A 156 15.54 -3.43 -18.23
N ILE A 157 15.56 -2.58 -17.21
CA ILE A 157 14.61 -1.46 -17.11
C ILE A 157 14.93 -0.36 -18.13
N THR A 158 13.90 0.42 -18.45
CA THR A 158 14.02 1.70 -19.16
C THR A 158 13.58 2.80 -18.19
N PRO A 159 14.53 3.50 -17.53
CA PRO A 159 14.22 4.57 -16.59
C PRO A 159 13.40 5.70 -17.23
N ASP A 160 12.78 6.52 -16.38
CA ASP A 160 11.99 7.69 -16.75
C ASP A 160 10.82 7.35 -17.69
N SER A 161 10.28 6.13 -17.57
CA SER A 161 9.12 5.68 -18.30
C SER A 161 8.19 4.83 -17.43
N HIS A 162 6.88 5.01 -17.64
CA HIS A 162 5.83 4.21 -17.01
C HIS A 162 5.74 2.84 -17.69
N GLN A 163 5.82 1.75 -16.92
CA GLN A 163 5.88 0.39 -17.45
C GLN A 163 5.05 -0.60 -16.65
N HIS A 164 4.39 -1.52 -17.35
CA HIS A 164 3.69 -2.67 -16.76
C HIS A 164 4.52 -3.94 -16.96
N TYR A 165 5.39 -4.22 -16.00
CA TYR A 165 6.27 -5.39 -16.04
C TYR A 165 5.59 -6.67 -15.55
N LEU A 166 4.57 -6.54 -14.71
CA LEU A 166 3.88 -7.66 -14.06
C LEU A 166 2.41 -7.70 -14.43
N ARG A 167 1.91 -8.93 -14.46
CA ARG A 167 0.51 -9.33 -14.42
C ARG A 167 0.26 -10.08 -13.12
N TYR A 168 -0.81 -9.72 -12.45
CA TYR A 168 -1.28 -10.36 -11.22
C TYR A 168 -2.50 -11.20 -11.56
N GLU A 169 -2.59 -12.40 -10.99
CA GLU A 169 -3.69 -13.31 -11.23
C GLU A 169 -4.17 -13.96 -9.94
N LEU A 170 -5.49 -14.07 -9.80
CA LEU A 170 -6.15 -14.80 -8.71
C LEU A 170 -6.93 -15.96 -9.31
N ASP A 171 -6.62 -17.18 -8.88
CA ASP A 171 -7.38 -18.35 -9.31
C ASP A 171 -8.79 -18.35 -8.72
N ASN A 172 -9.76 -18.76 -9.52
CA ASN A 172 -11.19 -18.74 -9.19
C ASN A 172 -11.82 -20.13 -9.38
N SER A 173 -11.02 -21.19 -9.20
CA SER A 173 -11.43 -22.58 -9.26
C SER A 173 -10.90 -23.43 -8.08
N PRO A 174 -11.63 -23.52 -6.96
CA PRO A 174 -12.96 -22.97 -6.70
C PRO A 174 -12.94 -21.46 -6.52
N ALA A 175 -14.13 -20.83 -6.52
CA ALA A 175 -14.23 -19.38 -6.50
C ALA A 175 -13.51 -18.77 -5.29
N ALA A 176 -12.66 -17.78 -5.54
CA ALA A 176 -12.06 -16.99 -4.49
C ALA A 176 -13.14 -16.16 -3.77
N ALA A 177 -12.96 -15.93 -2.48
CA ALA A 177 -13.88 -15.12 -1.69
C ALA A 177 -13.72 -13.63 -1.99
N PHE A 178 -14.82 -12.86 -1.94
CA PHE A 178 -14.75 -11.41 -2.11
C PHE A 178 -14.14 -10.73 -0.89
N GLY A 179 -13.15 -9.89 -1.12
CA GLY A 179 -12.38 -9.25 -0.06
C GLY A 179 -11.17 -8.52 -0.61
N VAL A 180 -10.22 -8.25 0.28
CA VAL A 180 -8.92 -7.68 -0.09
C VAL A 180 -7.86 -8.74 0.12
N TYR A 181 -7.15 -9.08 -0.96
CA TYR A 181 -5.96 -9.93 -0.89
C TYR A 181 -4.71 -9.06 -0.73
N GLY A 182 -3.70 -9.54 -0.03
CA GLY A 182 -2.50 -8.76 0.26
C GLY A 182 -1.22 -9.58 0.18
N VAL A 183 -0.15 -8.98 -0.33
CA VAL A 183 1.18 -9.56 -0.34
C VAL A 183 2.19 -8.49 0.04
N PHE A 184 3.02 -8.75 1.05
CA PHE A 184 4.14 -7.86 1.35
C PHE A 184 5.29 -8.13 0.41
N ALA A 185 5.92 -7.06 -0.05
CA ALA A 185 7.05 -7.16 -0.94
C ALA A 185 8.06 -6.04 -0.70
N ARG A 186 9.26 -6.22 -1.24
CA ARG A 186 10.24 -5.15 -1.44
C ARG A 186 10.88 -5.27 -2.80
N VAL A 187 11.46 -4.19 -3.29
CA VAL A 187 12.20 -4.20 -4.55
C VAL A 187 13.69 -4.36 -4.33
N LEU A 188 14.31 -5.12 -5.24
CA LEU A 188 15.73 -5.44 -5.25
C LEU A 188 16.33 -5.04 -6.60
N SER A 189 17.58 -4.61 -6.58
CA SER A 189 18.39 -4.40 -7.79
C SER A 189 19.86 -4.64 -7.45
N PRO A 190 20.60 -5.44 -8.24
CA PRO A 190 22.01 -5.70 -7.98
C PRO A 190 22.83 -4.42 -7.82
N GLY A 191 23.57 -4.31 -6.72
CA GLY A 191 24.41 -3.15 -6.41
C GLY A 191 23.75 -2.06 -5.56
N PHE A 192 22.50 -2.25 -5.14
CA PHE A 192 21.76 -1.34 -4.27
C PHE A 192 21.25 -2.06 -3.03
N ASN A 193 21.06 -1.33 -1.93
CA ASN A 193 20.31 -1.84 -0.79
C ASN A 193 18.82 -1.97 -1.19
N ALA A 194 18.16 -3.00 -0.65
CA ALA A 194 16.75 -3.26 -0.86
C ALA A 194 15.87 -2.11 -0.39
N SER A 195 14.67 -1.99 -0.97
CA SER A 195 13.70 -1.02 -0.45
C SER A 195 13.14 -1.43 0.90
N GLU A 196 12.57 -0.44 1.59
CA GLU A 196 11.61 -0.70 2.66
C GLU A 196 10.45 -1.59 2.14
N PRO A 197 9.92 -2.49 2.99
CA PRO A 197 8.74 -3.27 2.63
C PRO A 197 7.52 -2.39 2.35
N PHE A 198 6.70 -2.85 1.42
CA PHE A 198 5.39 -2.28 1.11
C PHE A 198 4.36 -3.38 0.93
N LEU A 199 3.08 -3.03 1.06
CA LEU A 199 1.96 -3.93 0.82
C LEU A 199 1.46 -3.75 -0.61
N LEU A 200 1.34 -4.83 -1.38
CA LEU A 200 0.49 -4.88 -2.56
C LEU A 200 -0.87 -5.41 -2.11
N ALA A 201 -1.91 -4.60 -2.19
CA ALA A 201 -3.27 -5.00 -1.80
C ALA A 201 -4.20 -4.98 -3.02
N PHE A 202 -5.06 -5.98 -3.12
CA PHE A 202 -5.87 -6.29 -4.30
C PHE A 202 -7.34 -6.42 -3.89
N ALA A 203 -8.17 -5.44 -4.25
CA ALA A 203 -9.61 -5.54 -4.07
C ALA A 203 -10.23 -6.50 -5.10
N TYR A 204 -10.96 -7.51 -4.61
CA TYR A 204 -11.69 -8.47 -5.44
C TYR A 204 -13.16 -8.53 -5.03
N GLY A 205 -14.04 -8.08 -5.93
CA GLY A 205 -15.50 -8.07 -5.70
C GLY A 205 -15.97 -7.10 -4.62
N VAL A 206 -15.13 -6.14 -4.22
CA VAL A 206 -15.39 -5.15 -3.15
C VAL A 206 -15.13 -3.73 -3.65
N GLY A 207 -15.63 -2.72 -2.92
CA GLY A 207 -15.49 -1.32 -3.31
C GLY A 207 -14.12 -0.72 -2.95
N VAL A 208 -13.83 0.46 -3.49
CA VAL A 208 -12.58 1.22 -3.19
C VAL A 208 -12.45 1.55 -1.70
N GLU A 209 -13.56 1.74 -0.98
CA GLU A 209 -13.55 1.98 0.48
C GLU A 209 -13.05 0.75 1.26
N ASP A 210 -13.34 -0.46 0.74
CA ASP A 210 -12.91 -1.72 1.35
C ASP A 210 -11.41 -1.95 1.11
N TYR A 211 -10.84 -1.46 0.01
CA TYR A 211 -9.40 -1.53 -0.25
C TYR A 211 -8.60 -0.94 0.91
N ALA A 212 -8.88 0.31 1.29
CA ALA A 212 -8.12 1.00 2.33
C ALA A 212 -8.30 0.32 3.69
N THR A 213 -9.52 -0.13 3.98
CA THR A 213 -9.86 -0.86 5.20
C THR A 213 -9.10 -2.19 5.29
N GLY A 214 -9.14 -2.99 4.23
CA GLY A 214 -8.46 -4.28 4.16
C GLY A 214 -6.94 -4.14 4.17
N ALA A 215 -6.38 -3.17 3.43
CA ALA A 215 -4.94 -2.90 3.43
C ALA A 215 -4.43 -2.51 4.82
N LEU A 216 -5.16 -1.65 5.55
CA LEU A 216 -4.83 -1.29 6.92
C LEU A 216 -4.92 -2.49 7.86
N ALA A 217 -5.98 -3.29 7.74
CA ALA A 217 -6.19 -4.48 8.58
C ALA A 217 -5.08 -5.52 8.38
N ILE A 218 -4.74 -5.83 7.11
CA ILE A 218 -3.65 -6.73 6.74
C ILE A 218 -2.31 -6.22 7.28
N ASN A 219 -2.03 -4.93 7.12
CA ASN A 219 -0.78 -4.34 7.60
C ASN A 219 -0.61 -4.43 9.12
N ARG A 220 -1.69 -4.20 9.86
CA ARG A 220 -1.69 -4.32 11.32
C ARG A 220 -1.55 -5.77 11.77
N ALA A 221 -2.22 -6.70 11.09
CA ALA A 221 -2.12 -8.12 11.41
C ALA A 221 -0.69 -8.68 11.21
N ALA A 222 0.13 -8.05 10.37
CA ALA A 222 1.54 -8.42 10.16
C ALA A 222 2.53 -7.83 11.19
N GLY A 223 2.06 -6.95 12.08
CA GLY A 223 2.82 -6.33 13.16
C GLY A 223 3.91 -5.36 12.71
N PRO A 224 4.39 -4.47 13.61
CA PRO A 224 5.60 -3.67 13.36
C PRO A 224 6.82 -4.56 13.03
N ARG A 225 7.82 -4.01 12.34
CA ARG A 225 9.06 -4.76 12.04
C ARG A 225 9.92 -4.98 13.27
N GLY A 226 9.88 -4.06 14.23
CA GLY A 226 10.58 -4.14 15.51
C GLY A 226 9.92 -5.02 16.57
N ASP A 227 8.71 -5.53 16.33
CA ASP A 227 7.98 -6.45 17.22
C ASP A 227 8.54 -7.88 17.04
N TYR A 228 9.55 -8.20 17.84
CA TYR A 228 10.33 -9.43 17.78
C TYR A 228 9.79 -10.51 18.69
N ASP A 229 9.03 -10.15 19.72
CA ASP A 229 8.35 -11.11 20.58
C ASP A 229 6.90 -11.41 20.13
N ILE A 230 6.44 -10.69 19.09
CA ILE A 230 5.21 -10.92 18.33
C ILE A 230 3.99 -10.70 19.23
N ASP A 231 3.97 -9.62 20.00
CA ASP A 231 2.87 -9.27 20.90
C ASP A 231 2.12 -7.97 20.55
N GLY A 232 2.49 -7.35 19.42
CA GLY A 232 1.78 -6.23 18.82
C GLY A 232 2.25 -4.85 19.29
N ASP A 233 3.35 -4.78 20.05
CA ASP A 233 4.07 -3.55 20.35
C ASP A 233 5.59 -3.70 20.14
N VAL A 234 6.29 -2.56 20.20
CA VAL A 234 7.76 -2.49 20.07
C VAL A 234 8.32 -1.91 21.36
N ASP A 235 8.77 -2.79 22.25
CA ASP A 235 9.18 -2.44 23.60
C ASP A 235 10.52 -3.09 24.03
N GLY A 236 10.80 -3.10 25.34
CA GLY A 236 12.04 -3.66 25.88
C GLY A 236 12.13 -5.19 25.81
N ARG A 237 11.02 -5.90 25.66
CA ARG A 237 10.96 -7.35 25.51
C ARG A 237 11.45 -7.76 24.13
N ASP A 238 11.13 -6.99 23.09
CA ASP A 238 11.70 -7.17 21.76
C ASP A 238 13.22 -7.03 21.78
N LEU A 239 13.73 -6.00 22.47
CA LEU A 239 15.17 -5.80 22.59
C LEU A 239 15.85 -7.02 23.24
N LEU A 240 15.21 -7.65 24.23
CA LEU A 240 15.72 -8.89 24.83
C LEU A 240 15.69 -10.07 23.85
N VAL A 241 14.70 -10.15 22.96
CA VAL A 241 14.67 -11.14 21.88
C VAL A 241 15.83 -10.90 20.91
N TRP A 242 16.01 -9.67 20.42
CA TRP A 242 17.12 -9.29 19.55
C TRP A 242 18.48 -9.64 20.18
N GLN A 243 18.71 -9.27 21.45
CA GLN A 243 19.96 -9.56 22.15
C GLN A 243 20.25 -11.06 22.25
N ARG A 244 19.22 -11.90 22.45
CA ARG A 244 19.38 -13.36 22.52
C ARG A 244 19.63 -14.00 21.16
N LEU A 245 19.25 -13.31 20.10
CA LEU A 245 19.36 -13.79 18.73
C LEU A 245 20.49 -13.11 17.95
N PHE A 246 21.24 -12.18 18.52
CA PHE A 246 22.37 -11.52 17.85
C PHE A 246 23.32 -12.53 17.17
N ASP A 247 23.70 -12.26 15.93
CA ASP A 247 24.44 -13.11 14.99
C ASP A 247 23.71 -14.39 14.51
N SER A 248 22.42 -14.57 14.82
CA SER A 248 21.63 -15.70 14.35
C SER A 248 21.28 -15.55 12.86
N THR A 249 21.56 -16.60 12.08
CA THR A 249 21.15 -16.75 10.68
C THR A 249 20.09 -17.85 10.47
N THR A 250 19.64 -18.47 11.55
CA THR A 250 18.71 -19.63 11.51
C THR A 250 17.41 -19.35 12.27
N ARG A 251 17.45 -18.43 13.23
CA ARG A 251 16.29 -17.87 13.92
C ARG A 251 16.28 -16.38 13.65
N THR A 252 15.50 -15.98 12.67
CA THR A 252 15.48 -14.62 12.09
C THR A 252 14.22 -13.85 12.46
N VAL A 253 13.53 -14.23 13.55
CA VAL A 253 12.37 -13.46 14.04
C VAL A 253 12.72 -12.00 14.38
N ALA A 254 13.97 -11.76 14.77
CA ALA A 254 14.51 -10.42 15.03
C ALA A 254 15.32 -9.83 13.85
N ASP A 255 15.22 -10.42 12.65
CA ASP A 255 15.82 -9.88 11.42
C ASP A 255 14.82 -8.89 10.79
N ALA A 256 14.68 -7.72 11.40
CA ALA A 256 13.82 -6.66 10.89
C ALA A 256 14.28 -6.16 9.52
N SER A 257 15.59 -6.12 9.27
CA SER A 257 16.22 -5.61 8.06
C SER A 257 16.07 -6.55 6.86
N LEU A 258 15.71 -7.81 7.13
CA LEU A 258 15.50 -8.88 6.16
C LEU A 258 16.78 -9.14 5.35
N ASN A 259 17.93 -9.12 6.01
CA ASN A 259 19.24 -9.38 5.39
C ASN A 259 19.74 -10.82 5.64
N GLY A 260 18.96 -11.63 6.36
CA GLY A 260 19.26 -13.02 6.69
C GLY A 260 20.08 -13.21 7.96
N VAL A 261 20.38 -12.16 8.72
CA VAL A 261 21.13 -12.21 9.98
C VAL A 261 20.56 -11.21 10.98
N VAL A 262 20.46 -11.62 12.25
CA VAL A 262 20.09 -10.71 13.33
C VAL A 262 21.32 -9.90 13.78
N ASP A 263 21.41 -8.62 13.42
CA ASP A 263 22.57 -7.77 13.66
C ASP A 263 22.22 -6.31 14.04
N ALA A 264 23.17 -5.40 13.91
CA ALA A 264 23.00 -3.98 14.26
C ALA A 264 22.02 -3.23 13.34
N ALA A 265 21.78 -3.70 12.12
CA ALA A 265 20.79 -3.12 11.21
C ALA A 265 19.37 -3.32 11.75
N ASP A 266 19.10 -4.46 12.38
CA ASP A 266 17.80 -4.73 12.99
C ASP A 266 17.57 -3.88 14.23
N LEU A 267 18.61 -3.72 15.06
CA LEU A 267 18.53 -2.85 16.24
C LEU A 267 18.18 -1.41 15.86
N LEU A 268 18.69 -0.90 14.72
CA LEU A 268 18.34 0.43 14.24
C LEU A 268 16.84 0.54 13.90
N ILE A 269 16.26 -0.51 13.32
CA ILE A 269 14.82 -0.54 13.02
C ILE A 269 14.01 -0.59 14.31
N TRP A 270 14.38 -1.46 15.27
CA TRP A 270 13.74 -1.47 16.59
C TRP A 270 13.82 -0.09 17.28
N GLN A 271 14.97 0.60 17.21
CA GLN A 271 15.12 1.95 17.78
C GLN A 271 14.20 2.98 17.11
N GLN A 272 14.01 2.88 15.80
CA GLN A 272 13.13 3.78 15.05
C GLN A 272 11.66 3.56 15.40
N GLN A 273 11.28 2.32 15.72
CA GLN A 273 9.91 1.92 16.01
C GLN A 273 9.60 1.81 17.50
N TYR A 274 10.55 2.09 18.40
CA TYR A 274 10.35 1.93 19.84
C TYR A 274 9.16 2.76 20.33
N GLY A 275 8.22 2.08 20.99
CA GLY A 275 6.96 2.65 21.46
C GLY A 275 5.82 2.61 20.43
N GLU A 276 6.04 2.10 19.21
CA GLU A 276 4.95 1.76 18.31
C GLU A 276 4.09 0.63 18.91
N SER A 277 2.78 0.81 18.90
CA SER A 277 1.83 -0.22 19.29
C SER A 277 0.65 -0.20 18.35
N LEU A 278 0.13 -1.38 18.01
CA LEU A 278 -1.09 -1.50 17.21
C LEU A 278 -2.30 -0.88 17.92
N GLY A 279 -2.26 -0.65 19.25
CA GLY A 279 -3.34 -0.04 20.02
C GLY A 279 -3.52 1.47 19.82
N ASP A 280 -2.47 2.18 19.37
CA ASP A 280 -2.44 3.66 19.40
C ASP A 280 -3.06 4.32 18.14
N SER A 281 -3.43 3.53 17.13
CA SER A 281 -3.95 4.05 15.84
C SER A 281 -5.44 3.80 15.64
N ILE A 282 -6.29 4.29 16.56
CA ILE A 282 -7.70 4.60 16.27
C ILE A 282 -7.79 6.10 15.97
N LEU A 283 -7.10 6.56 14.94
CA LEU A 283 -7.42 7.82 14.28
C LEU A 283 -7.68 7.48 12.83
N LEU A 284 -8.89 6.99 12.55
CA LEU A 284 -9.46 7.21 11.23
C LEU A 284 -9.37 8.72 11.01
N ALA A 285 -8.50 9.14 10.10
CA ALA A 285 -8.54 10.50 9.60
C ALA A 285 -9.99 10.69 9.13
N THR A 286 -10.74 11.52 9.86
CA THR A 286 -12.02 12.00 9.39
C THR A 286 -11.70 12.78 8.13
N GLN A 287 -11.76 12.11 6.97
CA GLN A 287 -11.91 12.75 5.68
C GLN A 287 -12.97 13.82 5.90
N HIS A 288 -12.57 15.09 5.74
CA HIS A 288 -13.49 16.20 5.74
C HIS A 288 -14.46 15.93 4.60
N VAL A 289 -15.58 15.26 4.88
CA VAL A 289 -16.73 15.23 4.00
C VAL A 289 -17.09 16.70 3.79
N PRO A 290 -16.94 17.27 2.58
CA PRO A 290 -17.37 18.62 2.33
C PRO A 290 -18.87 18.66 2.66
N GLU A 291 -19.27 19.42 3.67
CA GLU A 291 -20.68 19.44 4.10
C GLU A 291 -21.56 19.72 2.88
N PRO A 292 -22.46 18.80 2.49
CA PRO A 292 -23.32 19.04 1.34
C PRO A 292 -24.34 20.12 1.71
N GLY A 293 -24.11 21.33 1.22
CA GLY A 293 -25.16 22.34 1.02
C GLY A 293 -25.88 22.86 2.27
N ALA A 294 -25.33 22.78 3.48
CA ALA A 294 -25.96 23.37 4.67
C ALA A 294 -26.27 24.87 4.46
N ILE A 295 -25.34 25.59 3.80
CA ILE A 295 -25.52 26.98 3.39
C ILE A 295 -26.63 27.12 2.33
N PHE A 296 -26.74 26.18 1.39
CA PHE A 296 -27.77 26.20 0.35
C PHE A 296 -29.18 25.99 0.94
N LEU A 297 -29.33 25.06 1.89
CA LEU A 297 -30.57 24.83 2.62
C LEU A 297 -30.93 26.01 3.53
N ALA A 298 -29.95 26.63 4.20
CA ALA A 298 -30.18 27.83 5.01
C ALA A 298 -30.65 29.01 4.15
N VAL A 299 -30.05 29.21 2.97
CA VAL A 299 -30.47 30.25 2.01
C VAL A 299 -31.88 29.97 1.47
N LEU A 300 -32.20 28.72 1.09
CA LEU A 300 -33.54 28.32 0.67
C LEU A 300 -34.59 28.56 1.76
N ALA A 301 -34.28 28.21 3.02
CA ALA A 301 -35.16 28.44 4.15
C ALA A 301 -35.42 29.94 4.38
N MET A 302 -34.40 30.79 4.27
CA MET A 302 -34.55 32.25 4.38
C MET A 302 -35.39 32.84 3.25
N ILE A 303 -35.24 32.35 2.01
CA ILE A 303 -36.05 32.78 0.87
C ILE A 303 -37.53 32.41 1.08
N CYS A 304 -37.80 31.18 1.54
CA CYS A 304 -39.15 30.73 1.86
C CYS A 304 -39.81 31.58 2.95
N LEU A 305 -39.09 31.89 4.03
CA LEU A 305 -39.59 32.72 5.13
C LEU A 305 -39.86 34.17 4.69
N ALA A 306 -38.96 34.75 3.88
CA ALA A 306 -39.13 36.10 3.34
C ALA A 306 -40.36 36.21 2.40
N SER A 307 -40.66 35.15 1.64
CA SER A 307 -41.83 35.11 0.76
C SER A 307 -43.17 35.07 1.52
N GLN A 308 -43.19 34.47 2.71
CA GLN A 308 -44.40 34.39 3.56
C GLN A 308 -44.68 35.72 4.28
N GLY A 309 -43.63 36.45 4.68
CA GLY A 309 -43.77 37.78 5.31
C GLY A 309 -44.44 38.82 4.39
N ARG A 310 -44.16 38.77 3.09
CA ARG A 310 -44.76 39.70 2.11
C ARG A 310 -46.26 39.47 1.87
N LYS A 311 -46.76 38.25 2.06
CA LYS A 311 -48.20 37.94 1.92
C LYS A 311 -49.04 38.41 3.10
N ARG A 312 -48.45 38.61 4.28
CA ARG A 312 -49.16 39.10 5.47
C ARG A 312 -49.33 40.63 5.53
N LEU A 313 -48.60 41.37 4.70
CA LEU A 313 -48.67 42.84 4.64
C LEU A 313 -49.63 43.34 3.53
N ALA A 314 -50.31 42.44 2.83
CA ALA A 314 -51.20 42.75 1.71
C ALA A 314 -52.68 42.38 1.97
N ASN A 315 -53.05 42.07 3.22
CA ASN A 315 -54.44 41.87 3.68
C ASN A 315 -54.76 42.85 4.80
#